data_AF-A0A815EQH9-F1
#
_entry.id   AF-A0A815EQH9-F1
#
_cell.length_a   1.000
_cell.length_b   1.000
_cell.length_c   1.000
_cell.angle_alpha   90.00
_cell.angle_beta   90.00
_cell.angle_gamma   90.00
#
_symmetry.space_group_name_H-M   'P 1'
#
loop_
_entity.id
_entity.type
_entity.pdbx_description
1 polymer ?
#
loop_
_entity_poly.entity_id
_entity_poly.type
_entity_poly.pdbx_seq_one_letter_code
_entity_poly.pdbx_strand_id
1 'polypeptide(L)'
;MANATRLYATLVEGKLNARKFYETNDLSYYTHELSLTVNDIERIRESFKTLPIELSYDKLLVAAEKFHPIAVVDEYRKKIETTVAMCSQEITDRIYQILSKVVTNVEMELKQNLFHIIEAPELISFQDATQPLFTFLEKRIFPYKEVLIRQNFTRLLELVWSVLIDQLLSEIEKASTVRSTSSYTRLTKALDSFVDYFNADEQYLPKDLLKTDKYKLIKKLLKYHTTDTHSLIKLYYQEKLHEQERAVIINQSSNLPDLGKLYCRAYYHLKEETLYVEIISCKNLKPCDSNGLSDPYVEVQLCPKFLYPHIEKQQTSIVKKTLNPSFNEKFEFRLTEKECNLSGGVIHFTVMDHDLMWSNDFEGEAFLEISKISGIPHESNSDTRPLDELKQIELSLTHPKAVRSRIIEILEVRVSDKTATEFVRRRRETENQ
;
A
#
# COMPACT_ATOMS: atom_id res chain seq x y z
N MET A 1 18.54 12.06 37.25
CA MET A 1 19.20 12.15 35.94
C MET A 1 18.23 12.43 34.81
N ALA A 2 17.14 11.67 34.65
CA ALA A 2 16.06 12.00 33.69
C ALA A 2 15.63 13.49 33.76
N ASN A 3 15.39 14.02 34.96
CA ASN A 3 15.05 15.44 35.15
C ASN A 3 16.17 16.42 34.76
N ALA A 4 17.44 16.05 34.97
CA ALA A 4 18.58 16.91 34.61
C ALA A 4 18.75 16.99 33.08
N THR A 5 18.43 15.91 32.38
CA THR A 5 18.45 15.86 30.91
C THR A 5 17.28 16.60 30.28
N ARG A 6 16.09 16.46 30.87
CA ARG A 6 14.94 17.31 30.50
C ARG A 6 15.28 18.78 30.70
N LEU A 7 15.91 19.13 31.83
CA LEU A 7 16.39 20.48 32.09
C LEU A 7 17.43 20.95 31.06
N TYR A 8 18.41 20.12 30.70
CA TYR A 8 19.41 20.46 29.69
C TYR A 8 18.77 20.71 28.32
N ALA A 9 17.83 19.85 27.90
CA ALA A 9 17.08 20.03 26.66
C ALA A 9 16.27 21.34 26.67
N THR A 10 15.58 21.65 27.78
CA THR A 10 14.85 22.92 27.95
C THR A 10 15.76 24.13 27.96
N LEU A 11 16.95 24.04 28.57
CA LEU A 11 17.95 25.12 28.56
C LEU A 11 18.48 25.38 27.15
N VAL A 12 18.72 24.32 26.38
CA VAL A 12 19.11 24.41 24.98
C VAL A 12 18.02 25.10 24.16
N GLU A 13 16.76 24.69 24.32
CA GLU A 13 15.62 25.29 23.64
C GLU A 13 15.46 26.78 24.01
N GLY A 14 15.63 27.13 25.29
CA GLY A 14 15.64 28.51 25.76
C GLY A 14 16.74 29.34 25.09
N LYS A 15 17.93 28.77 24.86
CA LYS A 15 19.02 29.46 24.13
C LYS A 15 18.71 29.64 22.64
N LEU A 16 18.13 28.62 22.00
CA LEU A 16 17.71 28.72 20.59
C LEU A 16 16.59 29.77 20.43
N ASN A 17 15.59 29.76 21.32
CA ASN A 17 14.50 30.74 21.36
C ASN A 17 14.99 32.16 21.60
N ALA A 18 15.86 32.38 22.59
CA ALA A 18 16.42 33.70 22.90
C ALA A 18 17.19 34.31 21.72
N ARG A 19 17.70 33.48 20.82
CA ARG A 19 18.41 33.90 19.61
C ARG A 19 17.53 33.99 18.37
N LYS A 20 16.20 33.88 18.53
CA LYS A 20 15.23 33.93 17.44
C LYS A 20 15.51 32.90 16.34
N PHE A 21 16.08 31.76 16.73
CA PHE A 21 16.43 30.67 15.81
C PHE A 21 15.21 30.22 15.00
N TYR A 22 14.06 30.07 15.65
CA TYR A 22 12.81 29.66 14.99
C TYR A 22 12.17 30.76 14.13
N GLU A 23 12.61 32.01 14.26
CA GLU A 23 12.07 33.18 13.54
C GLU A 23 12.95 33.59 12.35
N THR A 24 14.16 33.04 12.21
CA THR A 24 15.14 33.44 11.19
C THR A 24 15.03 32.60 9.92
N ASN A 25 15.10 33.25 8.75
CA ASN A 25 15.06 32.60 7.42
C ASN A 25 16.44 32.29 6.84
N ASP A 26 17.53 32.80 7.42
CA ASP A 26 18.90 32.48 7.04
C ASP A 26 19.59 31.67 8.14
N LEU A 27 19.57 30.35 8.00
CA LEU A 27 20.19 29.43 8.96
C LEU A 27 21.68 29.21 8.69
N SER A 28 22.24 29.78 7.61
CA SER A 28 23.66 29.58 7.26
C SER A 28 24.60 30.04 8.39
N TYR A 29 24.24 31.15 9.05
CA TYR A 29 24.96 31.71 10.19
C TYR A 29 24.94 30.82 11.45
N TYR A 30 23.89 30.00 11.61
CA TYR A 30 23.67 29.16 12.79
C TYR A 30 24.10 27.70 12.60
N THR A 31 24.55 27.32 11.39
CA THR A 31 24.96 25.94 11.03
C THR A 31 25.89 25.32 12.07
N HIS A 32 26.95 26.03 12.46
CA HIS A 32 27.94 25.51 13.41
C HIS A 32 27.36 25.38 14.83
N GLU A 33 26.66 26.40 15.32
CA GLU A 33 26.13 26.41 16.68
C GLU A 33 24.96 25.43 16.87
N LEU A 34 24.08 25.32 15.86
CA LEU A 34 23.04 24.31 15.83
C LEU A 34 23.64 22.91 15.84
N SER A 35 24.68 22.68 15.03
CA SER A 35 25.32 21.37 14.95
C SER A 35 26.00 20.99 16.26
N LEU A 36 26.70 21.93 16.92
CA LEU A 36 27.23 21.71 18.27
C LEU A 36 26.13 21.34 19.26
N THR A 37 25.04 22.10 19.25
CA THR A 37 23.90 21.89 20.14
C THR A 37 23.28 20.50 19.98
N VAL A 38 23.01 20.10 18.73
CA VAL A 38 22.40 18.81 18.40
C VAL A 38 23.36 17.65 18.69
N ASN A 39 24.67 17.84 18.46
CA ASN A 39 25.69 16.86 18.81
C ASN A 39 25.82 16.67 20.32
N ASP A 40 25.78 17.74 21.10
CA ASP A 40 25.87 17.66 22.57
C ASP A 40 24.63 16.97 23.16
N ILE A 41 23.44 17.25 22.63
CA ILE A 41 22.21 16.54 23.01
C ILE A 41 22.33 15.02 22.71
N GLU A 42 22.86 14.64 21.55
CA GLU A 42 23.03 13.22 21.19
C GLU A 42 24.12 12.53 22.04
N ARG A 43 25.19 13.24 22.41
CA ARG A 43 26.20 12.71 23.37
C ARG A 43 25.57 12.39 24.72
N ILE A 44 24.68 13.24 25.20
CA ILE A 44 23.91 12.99 26.43
C ILE A 44 23.01 11.76 26.25
N ARG A 45 22.37 11.59 25.09
CA ARG A 45 21.58 10.38 24.81
C ARG A 45 22.44 9.11 24.82
N GLU A 46 23.63 9.13 24.23
CA GLU A 46 24.51 7.97 24.21
C GLU A 46 25.02 7.60 25.62
N SER A 47 25.28 8.57 26.49
CA SER A 47 25.65 8.27 27.89
C SER A 47 24.53 7.59 28.68
N PHE A 48 23.26 7.77 28.32
CA PHE A 48 22.15 7.02 28.93
C PHE A 48 22.18 5.53 28.61
N LYS A 49 22.72 5.14 27.45
CA LYS A 49 22.83 3.72 27.09
C LYS A 49 23.92 3.01 27.88
N THR A 50 25.00 3.72 28.24
CA THR A 50 26.11 3.18 29.01
C THR A 50 25.85 3.23 30.52
N LEU A 51 24.94 4.10 30.96
CA LEU A 51 24.63 4.34 32.37
C LEU A 51 24.25 3.08 33.19
N PRO A 52 23.44 2.12 32.70
CA PRO A 52 23.14 0.90 33.46
C PRO A 52 24.39 0.08 33.77
N ILE A 53 25.37 0.11 32.87
CA ILE A 53 26.65 -0.59 33.01
C ILE A 53 27.54 0.17 34.00
N GLU A 54 27.68 1.48 33.83
CA GLU A 54 28.51 2.34 34.69
C GLU A 54 28.08 2.30 36.15
N LEU A 55 26.77 2.29 36.40
CA LEU A 55 26.21 2.20 37.75
C LEU A 55 26.05 0.75 38.23
N SER A 56 26.50 -0.24 37.45
CA SER A 56 26.44 -1.66 37.77
C SER A 56 25.03 -2.10 38.22
N TYR A 57 23.99 -1.66 37.49
CA TYR A 57 22.60 -1.97 37.84
C TYR A 57 22.35 -3.46 37.98
N ASP A 58 22.98 -4.30 37.17
CA ASP A 58 22.87 -5.75 37.32
C ASP A 58 23.37 -6.26 38.67
N LYS A 59 24.45 -5.67 39.21
CA LYS A 59 24.93 -6.04 40.56
C LYS A 59 23.95 -5.59 41.65
N LEU A 60 23.30 -4.43 41.47
CA LEU A 60 22.28 -3.94 42.39
C LEU A 60 21.01 -4.79 42.35
N LEU A 61 20.59 -5.22 41.15
CA LEU A 61 19.44 -6.11 40.96
C LEU A 61 19.72 -7.48 41.57
N VAL A 62 20.90 -8.08 41.33
CA VAL A 62 21.34 -9.34 41.97
C VAL A 62 21.45 -9.20 43.50
N ALA A 63 21.84 -8.03 44.00
CA ALA A 63 21.82 -7.77 45.43
C ALA A 63 20.38 -7.66 45.98
N ALA A 64 19.46 -7.06 45.23
CA ALA A 64 18.05 -6.92 45.60
C ALA A 64 17.29 -8.26 45.63
N GLU A 65 17.68 -9.22 44.78
CA GLU A 65 17.14 -10.61 44.78
C GLU A 65 17.34 -11.33 46.13
N LYS A 66 18.30 -10.89 46.94
CA LYS A 66 18.53 -11.44 48.29
C LYS A 66 17.49 -10.99 49.32
N PHE A 67 16.78 -9.89 49.04
CA PHE A 67 15.88 -9.24 50.01
C PHE A 67 14.43 -9.12 49.51
N HIS A 68 14.19 -9.30 48.21
CA HIS A 68 12.87 -9.18 47.58
C HIS A 68 12.56 -10.39 46.68
N PRO A 69 11.28 -10.76 46.51
CA PRO A 69 10.88 -11.78 45.54
C PRO A 69 11.33 -11.42 44.13
N ILE A 70 11.70 -12.43 43.33
CA ILE A 70 12.19 -12.26 41.94
C ILE A 70 11.23 -11.39 41.11
N ALA A 71 9.91 -11.63 41.23
CA ALA A 71 8.90 -10.85 40.53
C ALA A 71 8.96 -9.33 40.80
N VAL A 72 9.35 -8.92 42.01
CA VAL A 72 9.51 -7.51 42.40
C VAL A 72 10.79 -6.93 41.81
N VAL A 73 11.88 -7.71 41.78
CA VAL A 73 13.15 -7.28 41.17
C VAL A 73 13.02 -7.16 39.65
N ASP A 74 12.28 -8.06 39.01
CA ASP A 74 11.95 -7.96 37.58
C ASP A 74 11.13 -6.69 37.27
N GLU A 75 10.22 -6.29 38.17
CA GLU A 75 9.51 -5.01 38.05
C GLU A 75 10.48 -3.82 38.11
N TYR A 76 11.48 -3.85 39.01
CA TYR A 76 12.53 -2.83 39.07
C TYR A 76 13.35 -2.78 37.80
N ARG A 77 13.76 -3.94 37.26
CA ARG A 77 14.49 -4.04 35.98
C ARG A 77 13.67 -3.40 34.86
N LYS A 78 12.41 -3.82 34.69
CA LYS A 78 11.52 -3.31 33.65
C LYS A 78 11.31 -1.79 33.80
N LYS A 79 11.15 -1.29 35.02
CA LYS A 79 10.98 0.14 35.29
C LYS A 79 12.21 0.96 34.91
N ILE A 80 13.41 0.45 35.21
CA ILE A 80 14.67 1.09 34.82
C ILE A 80 14.80 1.11 33.29
N GLU A 81 14.63 -0.03 32.62
CA GLU A 81 14.73 -0.15 31.16
C GLU A 81 13.72 0.76 30.45
N THR A 82 12.46 0.75 30.91
CA THR A 82 11.40 1.62 30.37
C THR A 82 11.75 3.09 30.57
N THR A 83 12.24 3.48 31.75
CA THR A 83 12.62 4.88 32.03
C THR A 83 13.77 5.34 31.15
N VAL A 84 14.80 4.51 30.95
CA VAL A 84 15.94 4.81 30.08
C VAL A 84 15.50 4.92 28.63
N ALA A 85 14.68 3.98 28.15
CA ALA A 85 14.12 4.01 26.81
C ALA A 85 13.28 5.27 26.56
N MET A 86 12.38 5.61 27.50
CA MET A 86 11.57 6.83 27.43
C MET A 86 12.43 8.10 27.37
N CYS A 87 13.45 8.22 28.21
CA CYS A 87 14.35 9.37 28.20
C CYS A 87 15.13 9.48 26.88
N SER A 88 15.65 8.35 26.37
CA SER A 88 16.33 8.28 25.08
C SER A 88 15.41 8.70 23.94
N GLN A 89 14.14 8.26 23.95
CA GLN A 89 13.15 8.67 22.95
C GLN A 89 12.85 10.16 23.06
N GLU A 90 12.61 10.69 24.27
CA GLU A 90 12.39 12.11 24.51
C GLU A 90 13.52 12.93 23.89
N ILE A 91 14.79 12.60 24.16
CA ILE A 91 15.94 13.29 23.58
C ILE A 91 15.97 13.19 22.06
N THR A 92 15.69 12.01 21.51
CA THR A 92 15.62 11.77 20.06
C THR A 92 14.58 12.68 19.40
N ASP A 93 13.39 12.78 19.99
CA ASP A 93 12.32 13.65 19.49
C ASP A 93 12.75 15.12 19.46
N ARG A 94 13.54 15.57 20.45
CA ARG A 94 14.09 16.95 20.45
C ARG A 94 15.10 17.16 19.33
N ILE A 95 15.98 16.19 19.10
CA ILE A 95 16.92 16.25 17.98
C ILE A 95 16.14 16.42 16.67
N TYR A 96 15.09 15.61 16.46
CA TYR A 96 14.23 15.75 15.28
C TYR A 96 13.52 17.10 15.22
N GLN A 97 13.05 17.67 16.33
CA GLN A 97 12.44 19.01 16.36
C GLN A 97 13.41 20.13 15.95
N ILE A 98 14.68 20.03 16.33
CA ILE A 98 15.69 21.02 15.94
C ILE A 98 16.06 20.84 14.46
N LEU A 99 16.33 19.60 14.04
CA LEU A 99 16.70 19.29 12.66
C LEU A 99 15.54 19.54 11.67
N SER A 100 14.29 19.34 12.09
CA SER A 100 13.13 19.62 11.24
C SER A 100 13.06 21.09 10.88
N LYS A 101 13.46 22.01 11.77
CA LYS A 101 13.53 23.44 11.44
C LYS A 101 14.56 23.75 10.34
N VAL A 102 15.68 23.03 10.31
CA VAL A 102 16.68 23.12 9.22
C VAL A 102 16.03 22.70 7.91
N VAL A 103 15.29 21.59 7.91
CA VAL A 103 14.59 21.09 6.71
C VAL A 103 13.45 22.00 6.28
N THR A 104 12.64 22.52 7.19
CA THR A 104 11.55 23.47 6.89
C THR A 104 12.08 24.75 6.24
N ASN A 105 13.29 25.20 6.59
CA ASN A 105 13.90 26.38 5.97
C ASN A 105 14.27 26.18 4.49
N VAL A 106 14.50 24.93 4.07
CA VAL A 106 14.87 24.56 2.70
C VAL A 106 13.77 23.82 1.94
N GLU A 107 12.63 23.59 2.60
CA GLU A 107 11.55 22.74 2.12
C GLU A 107 10.93 23.27 0.83
N MET A 108 10.80 24.60 0.70
CA MET A 108 10.23 25.23 -0.49
C MET A 108 11.13 24.97 -1.71
N GLU A 109 12.44 25.17 -1.57
CA GLU A 109 13.39 24.92 -2.66
C GLU A 109 13.50 23.43 -3.00
N LEU A 110 13.42 22.52 -2.01
CA LEU A 110 13.34 21.07 -2.25
C LEU A 110 12.12 20.73 -3.12
N LYS A 111 10.95 21.26 -2.76
CA LYS A 111 9.70 21.06 -3.51
C LYS A 111 9.78 21.65 -4.91
N GLN A 112 10.37 22.83 -5.08
CA GLN A 112 10.56 23.47 -6.39
C GLN A 112 11.49 22.65 -7.30
N ASN A 113 12.62 22.19 -6.78
CA ASN A 113 13.55 21.35 -7.54
C ASN A 113 12.89 20.04 -7.97
N LEU A 114 12.10 19.41 -7.09
CA LEU A 114 11.36 18.19 -7.43
C LEU A 114 10.26 18.47 -8.47
N PHE A 115 9.54 19.58 -8.35
CA PHE A 115 8.54 20.01 -9.33
C PHE A 115 9.15 20.18 -10.73
N HIS A 116 10.34 20.77 -10.84
CA HIS A 116 11.05 20.89 -12.12
C HIS A 116 11.43 19.54 -12.74
N ILE A 117 11.71 18.51 -11.91
CA ILE A 117 11.96 17.15 -12.41
C ILE A 117 10.66 16.54 -12.97
N ILE A 118 9.53 16.77 -12.29
CA ILE A 118 8.21 16.24 -12.66
C ILE A 118 7.70 16.87 -13.96
N GLU A 119 7.80 18.19 -14.07
CA GLU A 119 7.28 18.98 -15.20
C GLU A 119 8.33 19.22 -16.30
N ALA A 120 9.48 18.55 -16.23
CA ALA A 120 10.54 18.69 -17.24
C ALA A 120 10.02 18.25 -18.63
N PRO A 121 10.19 19.08 -19.67
CA PRO A 121 9.90 18.70 -21.06
C PRO A 121 10.63 17.42 -21.48
N GLU A 122 10.04 16.66 -22.40
CA GLU A 122 10.62 15.40 -22.90
C GLU A 122 12.03 15.55 -23.50
N LEU A 123 12.30 16.71 -24.08
CA LEU A 123 13.60 17.05 -24.67
C LEU A 123 14.74 17.20 -23.64
N ILE A 124 14.42 17.48 -22.37
CA ILE A 124 15.42 17.62 -21.32
C ILE A 124 15.89 16.23 -20.89
N SER A 125 17.21 16.02 -20.85
CA SER A 125 17.78 14.75 -20.42
C SER A 125 17.44 14.47 -18.95
N PHE A 126 17.49 13.19 -18.55
CA PHE A 126 17.28 12.82 -17.15
C PHE A 126 18.31 13.46 -16.21
N GLN A 127 19.57 13.55 -16.65
CA GLN A 127 20.66 14.15 -15.89
C GLN A 127 20.42 15.65 -15.69
N ASP A 128 20.11 16.38 -16.76
CA ASP A 128 19.88 17.83 -16.68
C ASP A 128 18.66 18.18 -15.82
N ALA A 129 17.62 17.34 -15.83
CA ALA A 129 16.45 17.55 -14.99
C ALA A 129 16.75 17.34 -13.49
N THR A 130 17.60 16.37 -13.15
CA THR A 130 17.86 15.97 -11.75
C THR A 130 19.05 16.69 -11.09
N GLN A 131 20.01 17.14 -11.89
CA GLN A 131 21.22 17.83 -11.42
C GLN A 131 20.97 19.04 -10.50
N PRO A 132 19.95 19.90 -10.73
CA PRO A 132 19.66 21.01 -9.84
C PRO A 132 19.36 20.58 -8.40
N LEU A 133 18.60 19.49 -8.22
CA LEU A 133 18.29 18.95 -6.89
C LEU A 133 19.55 18.43 -6.19
N PHE A 134 20.40 17.67 -6.88
CA PHE A 134 21.64 17.17 -6.29
C PHE A 134 22.61 18.30 -5.93
N THR A 135 22.76 19.29 -6.82
CA THR A 135 23.58 20.49 -6.56
C THR A 135 23.03 21.28 -5.37
N PHE A 136 21.71 21.34 -5.22
CA PHE A 136 21.07 21.96 -4.07
C PHE A 136 21.40 21.22 -2.77
N LEU A 137 21.26 19.89 -2.76
CA LEU A 137 21.59 19.06 -1.59
C LEU A 137 23.07 19.23 -1.20
N GLU A 138 23.98 19.19 -2.16
CA GLU A 138 25.42 19.40 -1.94
C GLU A 138 25.73 20.76 -1.31
N LYS A 139 25.03 21.83 -1.72
CA LYS A 139 25.28 23.19 -1.23
C LYS A 139 24.57 23.51 0.09
N ARG A 140 23.39 22.95 0.33
CA ARG A 140 22.52 23.35 1.46
C ARG A 140 22.43 22.31 2.57
N ILE A 141 22.59 21.02 2.25
CA ILE A 141 22.46 19.92 3.23
C ILE A 141 23.82 19.31 3.58
N PHE A 142 24.65 18.99 2.59
CA PHE A 142 25.93 18.33 2.84
C PHE A 142 26.97 19.12 3.65
N PRO A 143 26.94 20.47 3.77
CA PRO A 143 27.81 21.16 4.73
C PRO A 143 27.58 20.70 6.18
N TYR A 144 26.37 20.22 6.52
CA TYR A 144 26.09 19.67 7.84
C TYR A 144 26.81 18.34 8.11
N LYS A 145 27.29 17.63 7.08
CA LYS A 145 28.05 16.38 7.23
C LYS A 145 29.35 16.58 8.00
N GLU A 146 30.01 17.72 7.79
CA GLU A 146 31.30 18.04 8.40
C GLU A 146 31.17 18.49 9.86
N VAL A 147 29.98 18.93 10.28
CA VAL A 147 29.73 19.51 11.61
C VAL A 147 28.82 18.65 12.49
N LEU A 148 27.94 17.82 11.93
CA LEU A 148 27.11 16.89 12.68
C LEU A 148 27.81 15.55 12.87
N ILE A 149 27.63 14.92 14.03
CA ILE A 149 27.99 13.52 14.17
C ILE A 149 27.11 12.63 13.30
N ARG A 150 27.63 11.45 12.92
CA ARG A 150 27.01 10.54 11.95
C ARG A 150 25.51 10.31 12.21
N GLN A 151 25.12 10.01 13.45
CA GLN A 151 23.73 9.74 13.82
C GLN A 151 22.81 10.93 13.53
N ASN A 152 23.25 12.15 13.83
CA ASN A 152 22.47 13.36 13.60
C ASN A 152 22.41 13.73 12.12
N PHE A 153 23.49 13.51 11.38
CA PHE A 153 23.47 13.69 9.92
C PHE A 153 22.54 12.68 9.24
N THR A 154 22.54 11.42 9.68
CA THR A 154 21.56 10.40 9.25
C THR A 154 20.13 10.88 9.49
N ARG A 155 19.80 11.37 10.69
CA ARG A 155 18.45 11.92 10.99
C ARG A 155 18.09 13.12 10.12
N LEU A 156 19.05 13.99 9.82
CA LEU A 156 18.83 15.12 8.91
C LEU A 156 18.47 14.63 7.49
N LEU A 157 19.22 13.64 6.97
CA LEU A 157 18.93 13.05 5.66
C LEU A 157 17.58 12.31 5.64
N GLU A 158 17.18 11.65 6.72
CA GLU A 158 15.86 11.03 6.85
C GLU A 158 14.73 12.06 6.71
N LEU A 159 14.87 13.22 7.34
CA LEU A 159 13.88 14.31 7.24
C LEU A 159 13.81 14.87 5.81
N VAL A 160 14.95 15.08 5.16
CA VAL A 160 15.01 15.52 3.75
C VAL A 160 14.35 14.48 2.84
N TRP A 161 14.66 13.19 3.03
CA TRP A 161 14.05 12.09 2.31
C TRP A 161 12.53 12.06 2.49
N SER A 162 12.04 12.24 3.74
CA SER A 162 10.60 12.28 4.02
C SER A 162 9.90 13.40 3.25
N VAL A 163 10.48 14.60 3.21
CA VAL A 163 9.93 15.74 2.43
C VAL A 163 9.85 15.40 0.95
N LEU A 164 10.90 14.80 0.38
CA LEU A 164 10.91 14.43 -1.05
C LEU A 164 9.89 13.34 -1.37
N ILE A 165 9.78 12.32 -0.53
CA ILE A 165 8.80 11.23 -0.69
C ILE A 165 7.36 11.74 -0.52
N ASP A 166 7.10 12.58 0.47
CA ASP A 166 5.77 13.16 0.70
C ASP A 166 5.36 14.08 -0.45
N GLN A 167 6.29 14.90 -0.95
CA GLN A 167 6.02 15.73 -2.11
C GLN A 167 5.79 14.89 -3.37
N LEU A 168 6.60 13.85 -3.61
CA LEU A 168 6.43 12.98 -4.77
C LEU A 168 5.08 12.24 -4.75
N LEU A 169 4.68 11.72 -3.58
CA LEU A 169 3.37 11.09 -3.41
C LEU A 169 2.25 12.09 -3.65
N SER A 170 2.32 13.27 -3.04
CA SER A 170 1.37 14.37 -3.25
C SER A 170 1.22 14.70 -4.73
N GLU A 171 2.33 14.79 -5.48
CA GLU A 171 2.29 15.12 -6.91
C GLU A 171 1.68 14.01 -7.77
N ILE A 172 1.90 12.74 -7.41
CA ILE A 172 1.27 11.60 -8.10
C ILE A 172 -0.23 11.56 -7.80
N GLU A 173 -0.64 11.79 -6.55
CA GLU A 173 -2.06 11.77 -6.15
C GLU A 173 -2.85 12.99 -6.63
N LYS A 174 -2.21 14.16 -6.73
CA LYS A 174 -2.83 15.40 -7.24
C LYS A 174 -3.01 15.41 -8.75
N ALA A 175 -2.49 14.43 -9.47
CA ALA A 175 -2.53 14.37 -10.93
C ALA A 175 -3.97 14.16 -11.45
N SER A 176 -4.80 15.19 -11.31
CA SER A 176 -6.04 15.38 -12.06
C SER A 176 -5.78 15.64 -13.55
N THR A 177 -4.52 15.83 -13.93
CA THR A 177 -4.06 16.02 -15.30
C THR A 177 -3.37 14.76 -15.82
N VAL A 178 -3.74 14.37 -17.04
CA VAL A 178 -3.11 13.26 -17.76
C VAL A 178 -1.65 13.61 -18.05
N ARG A 179 -0.73 13.07 -17.25
CA ARG A 179 0.71 13.11 -17.57
C ARG A 179 1.05 12.01 -18.56
N SER A 180 2.04 12.26 -19.42
CA SER A 180 2.52 11.27 -20.38
C SER A 180 3.25 10.11 -19.67
N THR A 181 3.27 8.95 -20.31
CA THR A 181 4.03 7.76 -19.85
C THR A 181 5.53 8.07 -19.66
N SER A 182 6.09 8.95 -20.49
CA SER A 182 7.48 9.41 -20.41
C SER A 182 7.75 10.17 -19.10
N SER A 183 6.84 11.00 -18.62
CA SER A 183 6.95 11.69 -17.33
C SER A 183 6.99 10.71 -16.16
N TYR A 184 6.11 9.71 -16.12
CA TYR A 184 6.13 8.69 -15.06
C TYR A 184 7.36 7.78 -15.13
N THR A 185 7.87 7.52 -16.34
CA THR A 185 9.15 6.80 -16.53
C THR A 185 10.32 7.61 -15.98
N ARG A 186 10.35 8.92 -16.24
CA ARG A 186 11.33 9.86 -15.67
C ARG A 186 11.27 9.86 -14.15
N LEU A 187 10.08 9.90 -13.56
CA LEU A 187 9.90 9.85 -12.10
C LEU A 187 10.35 8.53 -11.49
N THR A 188 10.11 7.42 -12.17
CA THR A 188 10.60 6.11 -11.73
C THR A 188 12.13 6.08 -11.66
N LYS A 189 12.80 6.61 -12.70
CA LYS A 189 14.26 6.75 -12.72
C LYS A 189 14.76 7.72 -11.65
N ALA A 190 14.08 8.85 -11.46
CA ALA A 190 14.45 9.85 -10.45
C ALA A 190 14.41 9.25 -9.05
N LEU A 191 13.33 8.53 -8.74
CA LEU A 191 13.18 7.85 -7.46
C LEU A 191 14.29 6.81 -7.20
N ASP A 192 14.68 6.04 -8.21
CA ASP A 192 15.80 5.09 -8.09
C ASP A 192 17.13 5.82 -7.86
N SER A 193 17.41 6.88 -8.63
CA SER A 193 18.61 7.70 -8.43
C SER A 193 18.63 8.38 -7.06
N PHE A 194 17.49 8.77 -6.51
CA PHE A 194 17.43 9.32 -5.14
C PHE A 194 17.75 8.24 -4.10
N VAL A 195 17.27 7.00 -4.27
CA VAL A 195 17.64 5.90 -3.37
C VAL A 195 19.15 5.68 -3.38
N ASP A 196 19.76 5.64 -4.58
CA ASP A 196 21.20 5.45 -4.71
C ASP A 196 21.98 6.62 -4.09
N TYR A 197 21.54 7.86 -4.33
CA TYR A 197 22.17 9.07 -3.78
C TYR A 197 22.10 9.15 -2.25
N PHE A 198 20.93 8.87 -1.66
CA PHE A 198 20.76 8.90 -0.20
C PHE A 198 21.33 7.66 0.50
N ASN A 199 21.56 6.56 -0.21
CA ASN A 199 22.25 5.39 0.33
C ASN A 199 23.77 5.59 0.28
N ALA A 200 24.29 6.08 -0.85
CA ALA A 200 25.71 6.27 -1.16
C ALA A 200 26.58 5.08 -0.70
N ASP A 201 26.32 3.90 -1.24
CA ASP A 201 27.02 2.65 -0.90
C ASP A 201 27.07 2.40 0.62
N GLU A 202 25.90 2.51 1.27
CA GLU A 202 25.71 2.31 2.72
C GLU A 202 26.43 3.33 3.63
N GLN A 203 26.94 4.42 3.07
CA GLN A 203 27.57 5.49 3.85
C GLN A 203 26.55 6.29 4.67
N TYR A 204 25.36 6.51 4.12
CA TYR A 204 24.35 7.42 4.69
C TYR A 204 23.11 6.68 5.21
N LEU A 205 22.03 6.59 4.43
CA LEU A 205 20.78 5.95 4.84
C LEU A 205 20.75 4.47 4.41
N PRO A 206 20.50 3.52 5.33
CA PRO A 206 20.22 2.14 4.98
C PRO A 206 19.00 2.01 4.05
N LYS A 207 19.03 1.01 3.16
CA LYS A 207 17.93 0.77 2.21
C LYS A 207 16.59 0.53 2.88
N ASP A 208 16.57 -0.01 4.10
CA ASP A 208 15.33 -0.25 4.86
C ASP A 208 14.65 1.05 5.32
N LEU A 209 15.43 2.11 5.61
CA LEU A 209 14.90 3.43 5.94
C LEU A 209 14.45 4.20 4.70
N LEU A 210 15.02 3.89 3.54
CA LEU A 210 14.61 4.48 2.26
C LEU A 210 13.35 3.81 1.70
N LYS A 211 13.28 2.48 1.75
CA LYS A 211 12.22 1.67 1.15
C LYS A 211 11.02 1.46 2.09
N THR A 212 10.55 2.55 2.67
CA THR A 212 9.35 2.59 3.51
C THR A 212 8.09 2.18 2.75
N ASP A 213 6.97 2.01 3.45
CA ASP A 213 5.69 1.68 2.80
C ASP A 213 5.19 2.80 1.87
N LYS A 214 5.51 4.07 2.18
CA LYS A 214 5.27 5.19 1.26
C LYS A 214 6.08 5.05 -0.03
N TYR A 215 7.37 4.70 0.05
CA TYR A 215 8.20 4.44 -1.12
C TYR A 215 7.63 3.30 -1.98
N LYS A 216 7.24 2.19 -1.34
CA LYS A 216 6.64 1.03 -2.04
C LYS A 216 5.33 1.42 -2.73
N LEU A 217 4.50 2.23 -2.07
CA LEU A 217 3.27 2.76 -2.66
C LEU A 217 3.56 3.64 -3.88
N ILE A 218 4.51 4.58 -3.79
CA ILE A 218 4.92 5.42 -4.92
C ILE A 218 5.41 4.55 -6.09
N LYS A 219 6.30 3.59 -5.84
CA LYS A 219 6.79 2.65 -6.87
C LYS A 219 5.64 1.90 -7.54
N LYS A 220 4.65 1.45 -6.75
CA LYS A 220 3.44 0.78 -7.26
C LYS A 220 2.61 1.71 -8.14
N LEU A 221 2.33 2.94 -7.70
CA LEU A 221 1.56 3.93 -8.45
C LEU A 221 2.26 4.34 -9.75
N LEU A 222 3.56 4.64 -9.70
CA LEU A 222 4.36 4.95 -10.89
C LEU A 222 4.31 3.80 -11.92
N LYS A 223 4.45 2.55 -11.45
CA LYS A 223 4.29 1.37 -12.31
C LYS A 223 2.92 1.37 -12.98
N TYR A 224 1.84 1.59 -12.23
CA TYR A 224 0.47 1.60 -12.77
C TYR A 224 0.28 2.68 -13.84
N HIS A 225 0.81 3.89 -13.61
CA HIS A 225 0.74 4.95 -14.60
C HIS A 225 1.50 4.63 -15.90
N THR A 226 2.60 3.88 -15.82
CA THR A 226 3.37 3.45 -17.01
C THR A 226 2.85 2.18 -17.69
N THR A 227 1.93 1.45 -17.03
CA THR A 227 1.41 0.17 -17.53
C THR A 227 0.31 0.41 -18.56
N ASP A 228 0.29 -0.31 -19.67
CA ASP A 228 -0.77 -0.20 -20.67
C ASP A 228 -2.14 -0.63 -20.11
N THR A 229 -3.22 -0.19 -20.76
CA THR A 229 -4.59 -0.37 -20.25
C THR A 229 -4.98 -1.84 -20.08
N HIS A 230 -4.58 -2.70 -21.01
CA HIS A 230 -4.92 -4.12 -20.94
C HIS A 230 -4.20 -4.80 -19.77
N SER A 231 -2.91 -4.53 -19.62
CA SER A 231 -2.13 -5.04 -18.48
C SER A 231 -2.64 -4.51 -17.14
N LEU A 232 -3.09 -3.25 -17.09
CA LEU A 232 -3.62 -2.65 -15.87
C LEU A 232 -4.97 -3.28 -15.48
N ILE A 233 -5.84 -3.57 -16.45
CA ILE A 233 -7.10 -4.30 -16.20
C ILE A 233 -6.82 -5.75 -15.75
N LYS A 234 -5.78 -6.41 -16.26
CA LYS A 234 -5.37 -7.74 -15.75
C LYS A 234 -4.93 -7.66 -14.29
N LEU A 235 -4.11 -6.66 -13.93
CA LEU A 235 -3.70 -6.41 -12.56
C LEU A 235 -4.90 -6.13 -11.63
N TYR A 236 -5.93 -5.46 -12.13
CA TYR A 236 -7.17 -5.24 -11.38
C TYR A 236 -7.83 -6.56 -10.95
N TYR A 237 -8.03 -7.49 -11.88
CA TYR A 237 -8.66 -8.77 -11.54
C TYR A 237 -7.77 -9.62 -10.62
N GLN A 238 -6.44 -9.51 -10.74
CA GLN A 238 -5.52 -10.13 -9.79
C GLN A 238 -5.66 -9.53 -8.38
N GLU A 239 -5.78 -8.20 -8.25
CA GLU A 239 -6.08 -7.55 -6.97
C GLU A 239 -7.42 -8.03 -6.40
N LYS A 240 -8.46 -8.20 -7.23
CA LYS A 240 -9.77 -8.72 -6.80
C LYS A 240 -9.73 -10.16 -6.31
N LEU A 241 -8.99 -11.06 -6.98
CA LEU A 241 -8.77 -12.42 -6.50
C LEU A 241 -8.10 -12.42 -5.11
N HIS A 242 -7.05 -11.61 -4.92
CA HIS A 242 -6.34 -11.50 -3.64
C HIS A 242 -7.22 -10.87 -2.54
N GLU A 243 -8.04 -9.88 -2.87
CA GLU A 243 -9.01 -9.27 -1.95
C GLU A 243 -10.02 -10.33 -1.47
N GLN A 244 -10.55 -11.15 -2.38
CA GLN A 244 -11.49 -12.22 -2.06
C GLN A 244 -10.86 -13.30 -1.15
N GLU A 245 -9.63 -13.73 -1.42
CA GLU A 245 -8.91 -14.69 -0.57
C GLU A 245 -8.68 -14.12 0.85
N ARG A 246 -8.40 -12.81 0.95
CA ARG A 246 -8.18 -12.14 2.24
C ARG A 246 -9.49 -11.84 2.97
N ALA A 247 -10.61 -11.66 2.28
CA ALA A 247 -11.92 -11.45 2.89
C ALA A 247 -12.31 -12.61 3.82
N VAL A 248 -11.88 -13.84 3.50
CA VAL A 248 -12.02 -15.03 4.37
C VAL A 248 -11.40 -14.81 5.76
N ILE A 249 -10.29 -14.07 5.85
CA ILE A 249 -9.57 -13.80 7.09
C ILE A 249 -10.09 -12.52 7.77
N ILE A 250 -10.44 -11.50 6.98
CA ILE A 250 -10.84 -10.16 7.44
C ILE A 250 -12.28 -10.13 7.99
N ASN A 251 -13.19 -10.95 7.47
CA ASN A 251 -14.57 -11.04 7.98
C ASN A 251 -14.66 -11.61 9.41
N GLN A 252 -13.57 -12.18 9.94
CA GLN A 252 -13.48 -12.58 11.35
C GLN A 252 -13.00 -11.46 12.28
N SER A 253 -12.47 -10.35 11.73
CA SER A 253 -11.76 -9.30 12.49
C SER A 253 -12.24 -7.87 12.20
N SER A 254 -13.15 -7.66 11.25
CA SER A 254 -13.69 -6.34 10.89
C SER A 254 -15.22 -6.33 10.83
N ASN A 255 -15.85 -5.18 11.11
CA ASN A 255 -17.31 -4.96 11.06
C ASN A 255 -17.85 -4.82 9.61
N LEU A 256 -17.19 -5.39 8.59
CA LEU A 256 -17.70 -5.38 7.22
C LEU A 256 -18.89 -6.36 7.12
N PRO A 257 -19.96 -6.00 6.39
CA PRO A 257 -21.12 -6.90 6.24
C PRO A 257 -20.70 -8.14 5.45
N ASP A 258 -20.98 -9.32 6.04
CA ASP A 258 -20.90 -10.60 5.32
C ASP A 258 -21.98 -10.60 4.23
N LEU A 259 -21.55 -10.65 2.97
CA LEU A 259 -22.44 -10.68 1.81
C LEU A 259 -22.88 -12.09 1.45
N GLY A 260 -22.37 -13.10 2.15
CA GLY A 260 -22.65 -14.50 1.89
C GLY A 260 -21.61 -15.15 0.97
N LYS A 261 -21.97 -16.32 0.46
CA LYS A 261 -21.06 -17.20 -0.27
C LYS A 261 -21.72 -17.78 -1.51
N LEU A 262 -20.98 -17.85 -2.61
CA LEU A 262 -21.33 -18.56 -3.84
C LEU A 262 -20.64 -19.92 -3.88
N TYR A 263 -21.39 -20.97 -4.21
CA TYR A 263 -20.88 -22.32 -4.42
C TYR A 263 -20.99 -22.67 -5.91
N CYS A 264 -19.88 -23.04 -6.52
CA CYS A 264 -19.83 -23.44 -7.92
C CYS A 264 -18.88 -24.62 -8.16
N ARG A 265 -18.92 -25.20 -9.36
CA ARG A 265 -17.87 -26.07 -9.89
C ARG A 265 -17.44 -25.55 -11.25
N ALA A 266 -16.18 -25.76 -11.59
CA ALA A 266 -15.69 -25.48 -12.93
C ALA A 266 -14.73 -26.58 -13.37
N TYR A 267 -14.80 -26.94 -14.65
CA TYR A 267 -13.93 -27.94 -15.28
C TYR A 267 -13.75 -27.61 -16.76
N TYR A 268 -12.54 -27.79 -17.26
CA TYR A 268 -12.24 -27.63 -18.68
C TYR A 268 -12.11 -28.98 -19.37
N HIS A 269 -12.93 -29.21 -20.40
CA HIS A 269 -12.87 -30.42 -21.20
C HIS A 269 -11.99 -30.21 -22.44
N LEU A 270 -10.71 -30.61 -22.35
CA LEU A 270 -9.69 -30.35 -23.38
C LEU A 270 -10.11 -30.80 -24.79
N LYS A 271 -10.70 -31.99 -24.94
CA LYS A 271 -11.08 -32.52 -26.28
C LYS A 271 -12.25 -31.76 -26.92
N GLU A 272 -13.08 -31.13 -26.11
CA GLU A 272 -14.25 -30.39 -26.57
C GLU A 272 -13.99 -28.89 -26.62
N GLU A 273 -12.79 -28.46 -26.19
CA GLU A 273 -12.41 -27.06 -26.03
C GLU A 273 -13.51 -26.24 -25.33
N THR A 274 -14.03 -26.78 -24.23
CA THR A 274 -15.20 -26.22 -23.55
C THR A 274 -14.96 -26.16 -22.04
N LEU A 275 -15.14 -24.97 -21.48
CA LEU A 275 -15.17 -24.71 -20.04
C LEU A 275 -16.62 -24.87 -19.55
N TYR A 276 -16.81 -25.84 -18.67
CA TYR A 276 -18.06 -26.08 -17.96
C TYR A 276 -18.05 -25.36 -16.62
N VAL A 277 -19.11 -24.62 -16.33
CA VAL A 277 -19.30 -23.91 -15.06
C VAL A 277 -20.68 -24.27 -14.50
N GLU A 278 -20.73 -24.87 -13.33
CA GLU A 278 -21.96 -25.18 -12.62
C GLU A 278 -22.16 -24.21 -11.46
N ILE A 279 -23.25 -23.46 -11.47
CA ILE A 279 -23.69 -22.64 -10.34
C ILE A 279 -24.60 -23.49 -9.47
N ILE A 280 -24.16 -23.79 -8.25
CA ILE A 280 -24.86 -24.73 -7.36
C ILE A 280 -25.85 -23.96 -6.48
N SER A 281 -25.34 -23.03 -5.67
CA SER A 281 -26.15 -22.31 -4.69
C SER A 281 -25.42 -21.07 -4.18
N CYS A 282 -26.16 -20.13 -3.62
CA CYS A 282 -25.61 -19.14 -2.69
C CYS A 282 -26.10 -19.43 -1.27
N LYS A 283 -25.37 -18.95 -0.26
CA LYS A 283 -25.79 -19.04 1.15
C LYS A 283 -25.55 -17.72 1.88
N ASN A 284 -26.47 -17.42 2.80
CA ASN A 284 -26.43 -16.25 3.68
C ASN A 284 -26.27 -14.94 2.89
N LEU A 285 -27.00 -14.80 1.78
CA LEU A 285 -27.03 -13.55 1.03
C LEU A 285 -27.56 -12.42 1.93
N LYS A 286 -27.05 -11.21 1.70
CA LYS A 286 -27.55 -10.03 2.39
C LYS A 286 -28.95 -9.71 1.84
N PRO A 287 -29.97 -9.53 2.69
CA PRO A 287 -31.31 -9.16 2.23
C PRO A 287 -31.30 -7.75 1.64
N CYS A 288 -31.78 -7.61 0.41
CA CYS A 288 -31.96 -6.33 -0.27
C CYS A 288 -33.42 -5.84 -0.19
N ASP A 289 -34.41 -6.72 -0.26
CA ASP A 289 -35.81 -6.30 -0.15
C ASP A 289 -36.22 -5.87 1.26
N SER A 290 -37.17 -4.94 1.29
CA SER A 290 -37.94 -4.55 2.48
C SER A 290 -38.68 -5.70 3.19
N ASN A 291 -38.87 -6.85 2.52
CA ASN A 291 -39.48 -8.04 3.10
C ASN A 291 -38.47 -8.94 3.88
N GLY A 292 -37.17 -8.65 3.79
CA GLY A 292 -36.10 -9.40 4.45
C GLY A 292 -35.62 -10.65 3.70
N LEU A 293 -36.03 -10.83 2.44
CA LEU A 293 -35.61 -11.87 1.50
C LEU A 293 -35.16 -11.21 0.19
N SER A 294 -34.76 -12.00 -0.80
CA SER A 294 -34.38 -11.54 -2.13
C SER A 294 -34.87 -12.54 -3.18
N ASP A 295 -34.92 -12.13 -4.44
CA ASP A 295 -35.17 -12.93 -5.64
C ASP A 295 -33.84 -13.10 -6.44
N PRO A 296 -32.81 -13.78 -5.89
CA PRO A 296 -31.47 -13.78 -6.45
C PRO A 296 -31.32 -14.54 -7.77
N TYR A 297 -30.41 -14.06 -8.61
CA TYR A 297 -29.83 -14.76 -9.77
C TYR A 297 -28.33 -14.45 -9.90
N VAL A 298 -27.60 -15.27 -10.64
CA VAL A 298 -26.15 -15.12 -10.84
C VAL A 298 -25.85 -14.89 -12.32
N GLU A 299 -25.22 -13.76 -12.64
CA GLU A 299 -24.58 -13.54 -13.93
C GLU A 299 -23.17 -14.15 -13.94
N VAL A 300 -22.83 -14.86 -15.02
CA VAL A 300 -21.54 -15.51 -15.24
C VAL A 300 -20.88 -14.90 -16.48
N GLN A 301 -19.72 -14.29 -16.31
CA GLN A 301 -18.98 -13.64 -17.39
C GLN A 301 -17.50 -13.99 -17.36
N LEU A 302 -16.90 -14.22 -18.54
CA LEU A 302 -15.44 -14.33 -18.66
C LEU A 302 -14.80 -12.95 -18.83
N CYS A 303 -13.81 -12.66 -18.01
CA CYS A 303 -13.19 -11.35 -17.86
C CYS A 303 -11.66 -11.45 -17.91
N PRO A 304 -10.96 -10.41 -18.39
CA PRO A 304 -11.47 -9.21 -19.07
C PRO A 304 -12.14 -9.51 -20.42
N LYS A 305 -13.16 -8.73 -20.81
CA LYS A 305 -13.90 -8.92 -22.08
C LYS A 305 -13.00 -8.87 -23.33
N PHE A 306 -11.89 -8.15 -23.30
CA PHE A 306 -10.95 -8.13 -24.43
C PHE A 306 -10.15 -9.43 -24.61
N LEU A 307 -10.03 -10.27 -23.57
CA LEU A 307 -9.47 -11.62 -23.71
C LEU A 307 -10.49 -12.60 -24.29
N TYR A 308 -11.78 -12.37 -24.01
CA TYR A 308 -12.89 -13.24 -24.39
C TYR A 308 -13.98 -12.49 -25.18
N PRO A 309 -13.64 -11.80 -26.29
CA PRO A 309 -14.55 -10.87 -26.96
C PRO A 309 -15.77 -11.57 -27.58
N HIS A 310 -15.62 -12.85 -27.94
CA HIS A 310 -16.64 -13.67 -28.60
C HIS A 310 -17.54 -14.42 -27.59
N ILE A 311 -17.26 -14.32 -26.29
CA ILE A 311 -18.03 -14.99 -25.25
C ILE A 311 -19.01 -14.00 -24.62
N GLU A 312 -20.30 -14.32 -24.70
CA GLU A 312 -21.36 -13.55 -24.07
C GLU A 312 -21.59 -13.97 -22.62
N LYS A 313 -22.11 -13.04 -21.81
CA LYS A 313 -22.50 -13.34 -20.43
C LYS A 313 -23.72 -14.25 -20.43
N GLN A 314 -23.77 -15.16 -19.47
CA GLN A 314 -24.90 -16.07 -19.23
C GLN A 314 -25.44 -15.81 -17.81
N GLN A 315 -26.67 -16.23 -17.52
CA GLN A 315 -27.28 -16.02 -16.20
C GLN A 315 -28.13 -17.22 -15.78
N THR A 316 -28.24 -17.45 -14.48
CA THR A 316 -29.15 -18.45 -13.91
C THR A 316 -30.61 -18.00 -14.01
N SER A 317 -31.50 -18.93 -13.75
CA SER A 317 -32.89 -18.64 -13.41
C SER A 317 -32.96 -17.86 -12.08
N ILE A 318 -34.02 -17.08 -11.92
CA ILE A 318 -34.31 -16.33 -10.69
C ILE A 318 -34.95 -17.27 -9.67
N VAL A 319 -34.42 -17.30 -8.45
CA VAL A 319 -34.99 -18.09 -7.35
C VAL A 319 -35.67 -17.15 -6.36
N LYS A 320 -36.98 -17.31 -6.17
CA LYS A 320 -37.76 -16.32 -5.43
C LYS A 320 -37.65 -16.45 -3.91
N LYS A 321 -37.68 -15.31 -3.22
CA LYS A 321 -37.88 -15.15 -1.77
C LYS A 321 -36.95 -16.02 -0.93
N THR A 322 -35.65 -15.94 -1.19
CA THR A 322 -34.65 -16.71 -0.45
C THR A 322 -33.30 -16.00 -0.40
N LEU A 323 -32.61 -16.13 0.73
CA LEU A 323 -31.20 -15.74 0.89
C LEU A 323 -30.24 -16.94 0.72
N ASN A 324 -30.80 -18.11 0.37
CA ASN A 324 -30.07 -19.36 0.17
C ASN A 324 -30.56 -20.06 -1.10
N PRO A 325 -30.45 -19.42 -2.28
CA PRO A 325 -30.94 -19.99 -3.52
C PRO A 325 -30.15 -21.23 -3.92
N SER A 326 -30.84 -22.22 -4.48
CA SER A 326 -30.24 -23.37 -5.14
C SER A 326 -30.58 -23.29 -6.62
N PHE A 327 -29.54 -23.19 -7.46
CA PHE A 327 -29.67 -23.06 -8.91
C PHE A 327 -29.47 -24.41 -9.59
N ASN A 328 -28.32 -25.06 -9.34
CA ASN A 328 -27.88 -26.29 -10.02
C ASN A 328 -27.93 -26.16 -11.55
N GLU A 329 -27.48 -25.02 -12.06
CA GLU A 329 -27.48 -24.70 -13.49
C GLU A 329 -26.07 -24.79 -14.07
N LYS A 330 -25.94 -25.41 -15.24
CA LYS A 330 -24.67 -25.63 -15.93
C LYS A 330 -24.58 -24.72 -17.16
N PHE A 331 -23.43 -24.06 -17.30
CA PHE A 331 -23.08 -23.15 -18.38
C PHE A 331 -21.89 -23.69 -19.15
N GLU A 332 -21.89 -23.44 -20.45
CA GLU A 332 -20.84 -23.89 -21.37
C GLU A 332 -20.21 -22.68 -22.06
N PHE A 333 -18.88 -22.61 -22.02
CA PHE A 333 -18.09 -21.59 -22.69
C PHE A 333 -17.05 -22.25 -23.58
N ARG A 334 -17.16 -22.06 -24.89
CA ARG A 334 -16.17 -22.57 -25.84
C ARG A 334 -14.87 -21.77 -25.71
N LEU A 335 -13.80 -22.41 -25.27
CA LEU A 335 -12.49 -21.81 -25.08
C LEU A 335 -11.41 -22.77 -25.54
N THR A 336 -10.48 -22.27 -26.34
CA THR A 336 -9.26 -23.03 -26.65
C THR A 336 -8.36 -23.11 -25.42
N GLU A 337 -7.49 -24.11 -25.37
CA GLU A 337 -6.51 -24.27 -24.29
C GLU A 337 -5.66 -22.99 -24.12
N LYS A 338 -5.32 -22.34 -25.24
CA LYS A 338 -4.55 -21.10 -25.23
C LYS A 338 -5.30 -19.97 -24.54
N GLU A 339 -6.61 -19.87 -24.73
CA GLU A 339 -7.46 -18.84 -24.12
C GLU A 339 -7.64 -19.06 -22.61
N CYS A 340 -7.70 -20.32 -22.18
CA CYS A 340 -7.66 -20.69 -20.76
C CYS A 340 -6.37 -20.26 -20.06
N ASN A 341 -5.24 -20.30 -20.80
CA ASN A 341 -3.91 -20.00 -20.29
C ASN A 341 -3.52 -18.52 -20.39
N LEU A 342 -4.43 -17.64 -20.82
CA LEU A 342 -4.18 -16.19 -20.88
C LEU A 342 -4.04 -15.59 -19.48
N SER A 343 -2.90 -14.97 -19.21
CA SER A 343 -2.66 -14.27 -17.94
C SER A 343 -3.74 -13.24 -17.64
N GLY A 344 -4.29 -13.32 -16.42
CA GLY A 344 -5.31 -12.41 -15.90
C GLY A 344 -6.75 -12.79 -16.28
N GLY A 345 -6.97 -13.95 -16.91
CA GLY A 345 -8.29 -14.47 -17.20
C GLY A 345 -9.02 -14.97 -15.94
N VAL A 346 -10.24 -14.49 -15.73
CA VAL A 346 -11.10 -14.85 -14.60
C VAL A 346 -12.53 -15.10 -15.04
N ILE A 347 -13.23 -15.97 -14.33
CA ILE A 347 -14.69 -16.01 -14.31
C ILE A 347 -15.15 -15.00 -13.26
N HIS A 348 -15.95 -14.03 -13.67
CA HIS A 348 -16.59 -13.06 -12.80
C HIS A 348 -18.05 -13.49 -12.60
N PHE A 349 -18.42 -13.69 -11.34
CA PHE A 349 -19.77 -13.98 -10.91
C PHE A 349 -20.36 -12.73 -10.25
N THR A 350 -21.54 -12.32 -10.70
CA THR A 350 -22.28 -11.19 -10.13
C THR A 350 -23.62 -11.71 -9.62
N VAL A 351 -23.84 -11.62 -8.31
CA VAL A 351 -25.12 -11.96 -7.68
C VAL A 351 -25.97 -10.70 -7.62
N MET A 352 -27.17 -10.81 -8.17
CA MET A 352 -28.13 -9.71 -8.29
C MET A 352 -29.47 -10.14 -7.69
N ASP A 353 -30.17 -9.20 -7.08
CA ASP A 353 -31.57 -9.34 -6.69
C ASP A 353 -32.46 -8.87 -7.84
N HIS A 354 -33.42 -9.70 -8.25
CA HIS A 354 -34.33 -9.33 -9.34
C HIS A 354 -35.56 -8.58 -8.82
N ASP A 355 -35.67 -7.30 -9.18
CA ASP A 355 -36.81 -6.45 -8.85
C ASP A 355 -37.83 -6.34 -9.99
N LEU A 356 -39.10 -6.61 -9.67
CA LEU A 356 -40.19 -6.50 -10.66
C LEU A 356 -40.58 -5.06 -11.01
N MET A 357 -40.29 -4.10 -10.13
CA MET A 357 -40.76 -2.70 -10.24
C MET A 357 -39.63 -1.67 -10.29
N TRP A 358 -38.41 -2.05 -9.94
CA TRP A 358 -37.24 -1.17 -9.83
C TRP A 358 -36.04 -1.76 -10.58
N SER A 359 -34.88 -1.11 -10.48
CA SER A 359 -33.62 -1.69 -10.98
C SER A 359 -33.15 -2.80 -10.06
N ASN A 360 -32.69 -3.91 -10.64
CA ASN A 360 -32.08 -5.01 -9.89
C ASN A 360 -30.95 -4.52 -8.96
N ASP A 361 -30.96 -4.99 -7.72
CA ASP A 361 -29.98 -4.62 -6.69
C ASP A 361 -28.76 -5.55 -6.71
N PHE A 362 -27.57 -4.98 -6.45
CA PHE A 362 -26.34 -5.76 -6.39
C PHE A 362 -26.18 -6.42 -5.01
N GLU A 363 -26.04 -7.75 -4.97
CA GLU A 363 -25.87 -8.49 -3.72
C GLU A 363 -24.41 -8.85 -3.42
N GLY A 364 -23.59 -9.04 -4.46
CA GLY A 364 -22.17 -9.34 -4.29
C GLY A 364 -21.50 -9.84 -5.57
N GLU A 365 -20.17 -9.80 -5.59
CA GLU A 365 -19.37 -10.38 -6.67
C GLU A 365 -18.33 -11.38 -6.16
N ALA A 366 -18.04 -12.36 -7.01
CA ALA A 366 -16.96 -13.32 -6.80
C ALA A 366 -16.15 -13.56 -8.07
N PHE A 367 -14.92 -14.03 -7.91
CA PHE A 367 -13.97 -14.27 -8.98
C PHE A 367 -13.34 -15.66 -8.86
N LEU A 368 -13.14 -16.33 -9.99
CA LEU A 368 -12.38 -17.58 -10.09
C LEU A 368 -11.35 -17.46 -11.22
N GLU A 369 -10.08 -17.72 -10.92
CA GLU A 369 -9.01 -17.66 -11.92
C GLU A 369 -9.14 -18.83 -12.91
N ILE A 370 -9.20 -18.52 -14.21
CA ILE A 370 -9.48 -19.54 -15.24
C ILE A 370 -8.33 -20.56 -15.30
N SER A 371 -7.08 -20.11 -15.33
CA SER A 371 -5.89 -20.97 -15.40
C SER A 371 -5.75 -21.97 -14.23
N LYS A 372 -6.48 -21.76 -13.12
CA LYS A 372 -6.45 -22.68 -11.97
C LYS A 372 -7.53 -23.76 -12.02
N ILE A 373 -8.39 -23.76 -13.04
CA ILE A 373 -9.51 -24.69 -13.17
C ILE A 373 -9.01 -26.08 -13.57
N SER A 374 -9.57 -27.12 -12.96
CA SER A 374 -9.27 -28.52 -13.27
C SER A 374 -9.53 -28.85 -14.74
N GLY A 375 -8.69 -29.70 -15.33
CA GLY A 375 -8.77 -30.10 -16.74
C GLY A 375 -8.02 -29.19 -17.73
N ILE A 376 -7.55 -28.01 -17.29
CA ILE A 376 -6.65 -27.17 -18.09
C ILE A 376 -5.22 -27.73 -17.98
N PRO A 377 -4.55 -28.04 -19.10
CA PRO A 377 -3.17 -28.50 -19.10
C PRO A 377 -2.21 -27.44 -18.53
N HIS A 378 -1.67 -27.70 -17.35
CA HIS A 378 -0.60 -26.93 -16.72
C HIS A 378 0.38 -27.89 -16.02
N GLU A 379 1.61 -27.45 -15.77
CA GLU A 379 2.69 -28.27 -15.18
C GLU A 379 2.35 -28.93 -13.82
N SER A 380 1.24 -28.54 -13.16
CA SER A 380 0.90 -28.98 -11.81
C SER A 380 -0.55 -29.43 -11.57
N ASN A 381 -1.41 -29.57 -12.60
CA ASN A 381 -2.82 -29.94 -12.38
C ASN A 381 -3.20 -31.21 -13.17
N SER A 382 -3.34 -32.34 -12.46
CA SER A 382 -3.59 -33.68 -13.03
C SER A 382 -4.97 -34.25 -12.68
N ASP A 383 -5.94 -33.41 -12.30
CA ASP A 383 -7.24 -33.89 -11.87
C ASP A 383 -8.20 -34.07 -13.06
N THR A 384 -8.31 -35.32 -13.55
CA THR A 384 -9.09 -35.71 -14.72
C THR A 384 -10.49 -36.24 -14.37
N ARG A 385 -10.98 -35.98 -13.14
CA ARG A 385 -12.29 -36.51 -12.68
C ARG A 385 -13.47 -35.79 -13.35
N PRO A 386 -14.61 -36.47 -13.58
CA PRO A 386 -15.84 -35.85 -14.08
C PRO A 386 -16.30 -34.68 -13.20
N LEU A 387 -16.96 -33.67 -13.79
CA LEU A 387 -17.39 -32.43 -13.11
C LEU A 387 -18.14 -32.70 -11.78
N ASP A 388 -19.04 -33.67 -11.76
CA ASP A 388 -19.89 -33.95 -10.58
C ASP A 388 -19.10 -34.55 -9.39
N GLU A 389 -17.90 -35.10 -9.65
CA GLU A 389 -16.97 -35.62 -8.64
C GLU A 389 -15.95 -34.58 -8.15
N LEU A 390 -15.90 -33.40 -8.81
CA LEU A 390 -15.06 -32.30 -8.36
C LEU A 390 -15.61 -31.68 -7.08
N LYS A 391 -14.69 -31.31 -6.19
CA LYS A 391 -15.04 -30.57 -4.97
C LYS A 391 -15.68 -29.25 -5.36
N GLN A 392 -16.78 -28.91 -4.67
CA GLN A 392 -17.39 -27.61 -4.79
C GLN A 392 -16.39 -26.53 -4.38
N ILE A 393 -16.32 -25.47 -5.17
CA ILE A 393 -15.55 -24.26 -4.91
C ILE A 393 -16.45 -23.33 -4.12
N GLU A 394 -16.01 -22.94 -2.93
CA GLU A 394 -16.66 -21.94 -2.09
C GLU A 394 -15.99 -20.58 -2.31
N LEU A 395 -16.74 -19.61 -2.80
CA LEU A 395 -16.28 -18.25 -3.05
C LEU A 395 -17.00 -17.28 -2.11
N SER A 396 -16.24 -16.50 -1.34
CA SER A 396 -16.82 -15.44 -0.50
C SER A 396 -17.24 -14.27 -1.38
N LEU A 397 -18.44 -13.75 -1.19
CA LEU A 397 -18.92 -12.59 -1.92
C LEU A 397 -18.25 -11.32 -1.40
N THR A 398 -17.92 -10.43 -2.33
CA THR A 398 -17.25 -9.16 -2.06
C THR A 398 -18.04 -7.99 -2.64
N HIS A 399 -17.81 -6.79 -2.11
CA HIS A 399 -18.40 -5.56 -2.66
C HIS A 399 -17.35 -4.75 -3.42
N PRO A 400 -17.64 -4.25 -4.63
CA PRO A 400 -16.74 -3.36 -5.39
C PRO A 400 -16.23 -2.16 -4.57
N LYS A 401 -17.13 -1.51 -3.82
CA LYS A 401 -16.83 -0.36 -2.93
C LYS A 401 -16.06 -0.69 -1.64
N ALA A 402 -15.89 -1.96 -1.27
CA ALA A 402 -15.26 -2.30 0.01
C ALA A 402 -13.79 -1.83 0.08
N VAL A 403 -13.09 -1.83 -1.05
CA VAL A 403 -11.69 -1.39 -1.16
C VAL A 403 -11.56 -0.45 -2.34
N ARG A 404 -11.06 0.76 -2.06
CA ARG A 404 -10.79 1.78 -3.07
C ARG A 404 -9.66 1.31 -4.00
N SER A 405 -9.97 1.05 -5.27
CA SER A 405 -8.99 0.57 -6.25
C SER A 405 -8.24 1.74 -6.91
N ARG A 406 -6.92 1.80 -6.67
CA ARG A 406 -6.02 2.77 -7.34
C ARG A 406 -5.93 2.54 -8.85
N ILE A 407 -6.17 1.31 -9.32
CA ILE A 407 -6.19 1.00 -10.75
C ILE A 407 -7.37 1.69 -11.44
N ILE A 408 -8.56 1.66 -10.82
CA ILE A 408 -9.74 2.34 -11.37
C ILE A 408 -9.49 3.85 -11.51
N GLU A 409 -8.90 4.49 -10.49
CA GLU A 409 -8.55 5.92 -10.54
C GLU A 409 -7.61 6.26 -11.70
N ILE A 410 -6.63 5.40 -11.96
CA ILE A 410 -5.67 5.59 -13.05
C ILE A 410 -6.33 5.33 -14.42
N LEU A 411 -7.29 4.41 -14.50
CA LEU A 411 -8.05 4.18 -15.72
C LEU A 411 -9.04 5.33 -16.00
N GLU A 412 -9.60 5.97 -14.96
CA GLU A 412 -10.50 7.13 -15.08
C GLU A 412 -9.85 8.31 -15.78
N VAL A 413 -8.55 8.55 -15.54
CA VAL A 413 -7.84 9.64 -16.21
C VAL A 413 -7.50 9.33 -17.67
N ARG A 414 -7.64 8.08 -18.15
CA ARG A 414 -7.37 7.70 -19.55
C ARG A 414 -8.57 7.96 -20.46
N VAL A 415 -9.09 9.18 -20.45
CA VAL A 415 -10.32 9.57 -21.16
C VAL A 415 -10.27 9.36 -22.69
N SER A 416 -9.07 9.35 -23.29
CA SER A 416 -8.89 9.09 -24.72
C SER A 416 -8.84 7.59 -25.08
N ASP A 417 -8.69 6.71 -24.10
CA ASP A 417 -8.65 5.25 -24.28
C ASP A 417 -10.04 4.66 -24.11
N LYS A 418 -10.65 4.21 -25.21
CA LYS A 418 -11.99 3.59 -25.22
C LYS A 418 -12.09 2.34 -24.34
N THR A 419 -11.00 1.56 -24.22
CA THR A 419 -10.99 0.34 -23.41
C THR A 419 -11.03 0.71 -21.92
N ALA A 420 -10.26 1.73 -21.53
CA ALA A 420 -10.25 2.22 -20.16
C ALA A 420 -11.60 2.82 -19.77
N THR A 421 -12.15 3.71 -20.61
CA THR A 421 -13.43 4.38 -20.32
C THR A 421 -14.60 3.41 -20.24
N GLU A 422 -14.69 2.44 -21.16
CA GLU A 422 -15.73 1.42 -21.11
C GLU A 422 -15.60 0.50 -19.90
N PHE A 423 -14.37 0.10 -19.54
CA PHE A 423 -14.12 -0.70 -18.35
C PHE A 423 -14.53 0.02 -17.06
N VAL A 424 -14.11 1.28 -16.92
CA VAL A 424 -14.46 2.14 -15.78
C VAL A 424 -15.97 2.33 -15.69
N ARG A 425 -16.63 2.66 -16.82
CA ARG A 425 -18.08 2.87 -16.87
C ARG A 425 -18.83 1.66 -16.29
N ARG A 426 -18.51 0.45 -16.77
CA ARG A 426 -19.13 -0.79 -16.28
C ARG A 426 -18.89 -1.01 -14.79
N ARG A 427 -17.66 -0.76 -14.30
CA ARG A 427 -17.35 -0.91 -12.88
C ARG A 427 -18.06 0.10 -12.00
N ARG A 428 -18.19 1.35 -12.44
CA ARG A 428 -18.95 2.39 -11.71
C ARG A 428 -20.45 2.12 -11.72
N GLU A 429 -20.99 1.51 -12.77
CA GLU A 429 -22.39 1.05 -12.80
C GLU A 429 -22.66 0.01 -11.72
N THR A 430 -21.83 -1.03 -11.64
CA THR A 430 -21.94 -2.06 -10.58
C THR A 430 -21.67 -1.50 -9.19
N GLU A 431 -20.78 -0.51 -9.04
CA GLU A 431 -20.53 0.12 -7.75
C GLU A 431 -21.70 0.98 -7.26
N ASN A 432 -22.47 1.61 -8.16
CA ASN A 432 -23.53 2.55 -7.81
C ASN A 432 -24.89 1.91 -7.55
N GLN A 433 -25.03 0.64 -7.91
CA GLN A 433 -26.03 -0.29 -7.35
C GLN A 433 -25.64 -0.59 -5.90
#